data_AF-A0A3D1K221-F1
#
_entry.id   AF-A0A3D1K221-F1
#
_cell.length_a   1.000
_cell.length_b   1.000
_cell.length_c   1.000
_cell.angle_alpha   90.00
_cell.angle_beta   90.00
_cell.angle_gamma   90.00
#
_symmetry.space_group_name_H-M   'P 1'
#
loop_
_entity.id
_entity.type
_entity.pdbx_description
1 polymer ?
#
loop_
_entity_poly.entity_id
_entity_poly.type
_entity_poly.pdbx_seq_one_letter_code
_entity_poly.pdbx_strand_id
1 'polypeptide(L)'
;MKKLMVMLVLGIVSGAFLLADEPAGKPAAEGGKDGRGDRTRDFRERQKAMAVDYLKATDPAKYEELKKLKGTNPEEFKKQVEAVKAQLKEKFQKELDEMKVLADKYRETKSDADKAALRAKMEESMKKRLEFQKQRIVDMEKSVVEAKEKLAEAEKGLQAKIDEKLNDILAGKTPGADAEKTKKDEKAK
;
A
#
# COMPACT_ATOMS: atom_id res chain seq x y z
N MET A 1 -15.59 -27.88 -24.89
CA MET A 1 -14.69 -26.87 -24.27
C MET A 1 -15.45 -25.85 -23.39
N LYS A 2 -16.23 -26.29 -22.40
CA LYS A 2 -17.04 -25.37 -21.54
C LYS A 2 -16.89 -25.61 -20.04
N LYS A 3 -16.00 -26.50 -19.60
CA LYS A 3 -15.78 -26.80 -18.18
C LYS A 3 -14.54 -26.13 -17.57
N LEU A 4 -13.79 -25.35 -18.36
CA LEU A 4 -12.54 -24.71 -17.92
C LEU A 4 -12.70 -23.27 -17.40
N MET A 5 -13.87 -22.63 -17.59
CA MET A 5 -14.04 -21.19 -17.31
C MET A 5 -14.63 -20.86 -15.94
N VAL A 6 -15.02 -21.86 -15.14
CA VAL A 6 -15.62 -21.63 -13.81
C VAL A 6 -14.57 -21.66 -12.68
N MET A 7 -13.34 -22.14 -12.93
CA MET A 7 -12.27 -22.11 -11.94
C MET A 7 -11.54 -20.75 -11.81
N LEU A 8 -11.82 -19.77 -12.69
CA LEU A 8 -11.13 -18.48 -12.66
C LEU A 8 -11.82 -17.42 -11.77
N VAL A 9 -13.02 -17.72 -11.27
CA VAL A 9 -13.83 -16.75 -10.48
C VAL A 9 -13.57 -16.86 -8.97
N LEU A 10 -12.83 -17.89 -8.50
CA LEU A 10 -12.42 -18.02 -7.09
C LEU A 10 -10.94 -17.66 -6.82
N GLY A 11 -10.19 -17.20 -7.83
CA GLY A 11 -8.74 -16.99 -7.73
C GLY A 11 -8.29 -15.56 -7.38
N ILE A 12 -9.18 -14.56 -7.43
CA ILE A 12 -8.78 -13.14 -7.32
C ILE A 12 -9.35 -12.49 -6.05
N VAL A 13 -9.44 -13.29 -4.98
CA VAL A 13 -9.50 -12.81 -3.59
C VAL A 13 -8.17 -13.11 -2.88
N SER A 14 -7.25 -13.86 -3.50
CA SER A 14 -5.95 -14.23 -2.94
C SER A 14 -4.87 -13.19 -3.24
N GLY A 15 -4.93 -12.07 -2.52
CA GLY A 15 -3.71 -11.35 -2.13
C GLY A 15 -3.06 -11.91 -0.86
N ALA A 16 -3.67 -12.91 -0.20
CA ALA A 16 -3.10 -13.72 0.90
C ALA A 16 -4.04 -14.88 1.35
N PHE A 17 -4.35 -15.86 0.49
CA PHE A 17 -5.00 -17.11 0.95
C PHE A 17 -4.58 -18.38 0.18
N LEU A 18 -3.34 -18.43 -0.29
CA LEU A 18 -2.70 -19.68 -0.72
C LEU A 18 -1.47 -19.92 0.16
N LEU A 19 -1.70 -20.63 1.27
CA LEU A 19 -0.75 -21.53 1.95
C LEU A 19 -1.52 -22.23 3.09
N ALA A 20 -2.47 -23.07 2.73
CA ALA A 20 -3.04 -24.09 3.60
C ALA A 20 -3.62 -25.18 2.69
N ASP A 21 -2.75 -26.09 2.28
CA ASP A 21 -2.87 -27.56 2.28
C ASP A 21 -2.17 -28.15 1.04
N GLU A 22 -0.90 -28.51 1.21
CA GLU A 22 -0.30 -29.63 0.49
C GLU A 22 0.51 -30.47 1.49
N PRO A 23 0.56 -31.79 1.27
CA PRO A 23 0.71 -32.78 2.32
C PRO A 23 2.15 -32.97 2.79
N ALA A 24 2.27 -33.26 4.08
CA ALA A 24 3.35 -33.97 4.78
C ALA A 24 4.62 -34.30 3.95
N GLY A 25 5.50 -33.33 3.81
CA GLY A 25 6.90 -33.53 3.42
C GLY A 25 7.78 -32.68 4.33
N LYS A 26 8.38 -33.29 5.35
CA LYS A 26 9.31 -32.63 6.28
C LYS A 26 10.39 -31.85 5.52
N PRO A 27 10.80 -30.68 6.04
CA PRO A 27 12.21 -30.42 6.18
C PRO A 27 12.56 -30.27 7.66
N ALA A 28 13.58 -31.02 8.03
CA ALA A 28 14.25 -30.90 9.30
C ALA A 28 14.92 -29.52 9.42
N ALA A 29 14.84 -29.00 10.64
CA ALA A 29 15.89 -28.28 11.36
C ALA A 29 16.32 -26.87 10.90
N GLU A 30 16.31 -26.02 11.92
CA GLU A 30 17.09 -24.78 12.12
C GLU A 30 16.70 -23.51 11.35
N GLY A 31 16.18 -22.54 12.12
CA GLY A 31 16.04 -21.16 11.67
C GLY A 31 15.04 -20.36 12.51
N GLY A 32 15.52 -19.83 13.64
CA GLY A 32 15.06 -18.57 14.25
C GLY A 32 13.57 -18.39 14.57
N LYS A 33 13.28 -18.20 15.87
CA LYS A 33 12.23 -17.23 16.27
C LYS A 33 12.47 -15.94 15.45
N ASP A 34 11.40 -15.33 14.91
CA ASP A 34 11.27 -13.88 14.56
C ASP A 34 10.48 -13.56 13.27
N GLY A 35 10.10 -14.55 12.45
CA GLY A 35 9.41 -14.29 11.15
C GLY A 35 7.92 -13.89 11.20
N ARG A 36 7.32 -13.71 12.38
CA ARG A 36 5.89 -13.35 12.53
C ARG A 36 5.65 -11.86 12.75
N GLY A 37 6.54 -11.16 13.44
CA GLY A 37 6.38 -9.71 13.70
C GLY A 37 6.57 -8.86 12.44
N ASP A 38 7.50 -9.27 11.59
CA ASP A 38 7.90 -8.55 10.37
C ASP A 38 6.77 -8.49 9.33
N ARG A 39 6.10 -9.63 9.09
CA ARG A 39 4.96 -9.71 8.16
C ARG A 39 3.77 -8.82 8.55
N THR A 40 3.49 -8.70 9.85
CA THR A 40 2.43 -7.80 10.34
C THR A 40 2.78 -6.33 10.24
N ARG A 41 4.06 -5.97 10.39
CA ARG A 41 4.54 -4.59 10.24
C ARG A 41 4.44 -4.16 8.79
N ASP A 42 4.94 -5.00 7.88
CA ASP A 42 4.84 -4.82 6.44
C ASP A 42 3.38 -4.65 5.97
N PHE A 43 2.48 -5.48 6.49
CA PHE A 43 1.07 -5.37 6.14
C PHE A 43 0.45 -4.05 6.61
N ARG A 44 0.78 -3.59 7.83
CA ARG A 44 0.28 -2.32 8.37
C ARG A 44 0.83 -1.12 7.58
N GLU A 45 2.09 -1.15 7.20
CA GLU A 45 2.71 -0.10 6.40
C GLU A 45 2.16 -0.08 4.97
N ARG A 46 1.95 -1.24 4.35
CA ARG A 46 1.27 -1.34 3.04
C ARG A 46 -0.15 -0.79 3.08
N GLN A 47 -0.92 -1.07 4.15
CA GLN A 47 -2.26 -0.50 4.29
C GLN A 47 -2.23 1.03 4.44
N LYS A 48 -1.24 1.57 5.15
CA LYS A 48 -1.07 3.03 5.28
C LYS A 48 -0.69 3.66 3.95
N ALA A 49 0.27 3.07 3.23
CA ALA A 49 0.65 3.52 1.89
C ALA A 49 -0.55 3.52 0.95
N MET A 50 -1.35 2.44 0.94
CA MET A 50 -2.55 2.34 0.12
C MET A 50 -3.60 3.41 0.46
N ALA A 51 -3.80 3.73 1.74
CA ALA A 51 -4.73 4.77 2.16
C ALA A 51 -4.27 6.16 1.72
N VAL A 52 -2.96 6.43 1.82
CA VAL A 52 -2.35 7.69 1.39
C VAL A 52 -2.39 7.83 -0.14
N ASP A 53 -2.11 6.77 -0.88
CA ASP A 53 -2.19 6.75 -2.35
C ASP A 53 -3.62 6.95 -2.84
N TYR A 54 -4.59 6.30 -2.19
CA TYR A 54 -6.00 6.51 -2.49
C TYR A 54 -6.39 7.97 -2.29
N LEU A 55 -5.96 8.56 -1.17
CA LEU A 55 -6.24 9.95 -0.87
C LEU A 55 -5.60 10.87 -1.91
N LYS A 56 -4.35 10.62 -2.30
CA LYS A 56 -3.68 11.38 -3.36
C LYS A 56 -4.47 11.38 -4.68
N ALA A 57 -5.11 10.26 -5.02
CA ALA A 57 -5.89 10.13 -6.25
C ALA A 57 -7.32 10.71 -6.15
N THR A 58 -7.94 10.67 -4.96
CA THR A 58 -9.36 11.02 -4.78
C THR A 58 -9.58 12.38 -4.13
N ASP A 59 -8.64 12.83 -3.31
CA ASP A 59 -8.67 14.12 -2.61
C ASP A 59 -7.22 14.68 -2.45
N PRO A 60 -6.67 15.27 -3.52
CA PRO A 60 -5.31 15.80 -3.52
C PRO A 60 -5.11 16.92 -2.49
N ALA A 61 -6.15 17.70 -2.19
CA ALA A 61 -6.09 18.80 -1.23
C ALA A 61 -5.85 18.26 0.19
N LYS A 62 -6.64 17.26 0.60
CA LYS A 62 -6.48 16.60 1.89
C LYS A 62 -5.15 15.84 2.00
N TYR A 63 -4.64 15.30 0.88
CA TYR A 63 -3.30 14.71 0.84
C TYR A 63 -2.18 15.73 1.13
N GLU A 64 -2.22 16.92 0.52
CA GLU A 64 -1.23 17.96 0.77
C GLU A 64 -1.30 18.52 2.21
N GLU A 65 -2.51 18.62 2.78
CA GLU A 65 -2.68 18.95 4.21
C GLU A 65 -2.04 17.89 5.11
N LEU A 66 -2.32 16.61 4.86
CA LEU A 66 -1.72 15.49 5.59
C LEU A 66 -0.18 15.46 5.46
N LYS A 67 0.35 15.78 4.28
CA LYS A 67 1.79 15.83 4.05
C LYS A 67 2.47 16.92 4.89
N LYS A 68 1.83 18.10 5.05
CA LYS A 68 2.31 19.17 5.94
C LYS A 68 2.20 18.77 7.41
N LEU A 69 1.07 18.17 7.80
CA LEU A 69 0.82 17.66 9.15
C LEU A 69 1.85 16.62 9.60
N LYS A 70 2.38 15.80 8.69
CA LYS A 70 3.42 14.81 9.01
C LYS A 70 4.66 15.44 9.67
N GLY A 71 5.02 16.66 9.27
CA GLY A 71 6.20 17.37 9.80
C GLY A 71 5.90 18.19 11.06
N THR A 72 4.67 18.72 11.19
CA THR A 72 4.29 19.64 12.27
C THR A 72 3.58 18.97 13.43
N ASN A 73 2.77 17.94 13.17
CA ASN A 73 2.02 17.20 14.19
C ASN A 73 1.86 15.70 13.80
N PRO A 74 2.83 14.85 14.15
CA PRO A 74 2.85 13.45 13.75
C PRO A 74 1.77 12.58 14.41
N GLU A 75 1.24 13.00 15.56
CA GLU A 75 0.11 12.29 16.20
C GLU A 75 -1.20 12.55 15.47
N GLU A 76 -1.46 13.81 15.12
CA GLU A 76 -2.64 14.19 14.34
C GLU A 76 -2.60 13.59 12.94
N PHE A 77 -1.42 13.56 12.31
CA PHE A 77 -1.21 12.84 11.05
C PHE A 77 -1.63 11.37 11.15
N LYS A 78 -1.20 10.66 12.21
CA LYS A 78 -1.59 9.25 12.40
C LYS A 78 -3.10 9.10 12.54
N LYS A 79 -3.76 9.95 13.33
CA LYS A 79 -5.22 9.90 13.50
C LYS A 79 -5.96 10.11 12.17
N GLN A 80 -5.55 11.11 11.40
CA GLN A 80 -6.19 11.40 10.11
C GLN A 80 -5.96 10.29 9.09
N VAL A 81 -4.76 9.68 9.03
CA VAL A 81 -4.50 8.52 8.16
C VAL A 81 -5.35 7.32 8.58
N GLU A 82 -5.50 7.04 9.88
CA GLU A 82 -6.38 5.96 10.36
C GLU A 82 -7.86 6.24 10.05
N ALA A 83 -8.30 7.50 10.10
CA ALA A 83 -9.65 7.89 9.70
C ALA A 83 -9.89 7.66 8.20
N VAL A 84 -8.96 8.06 7.34
CA VAL A 84 -9.02 7.78 5.90
C VAL A 84 -9.06 6.27 5.65
N LYS A 85 -8.23 5.50 6.36
CA LYS A 85 -8.21 4.04 6.26
C LYS A 85 -9.55 3.41 6.67
N ALA A 86 -10.17 3.89 7.74
CA ALA A 86 -11.48 3.42 8.19
C ALA A 86 -12.56 3.69 7.13
N GLN A 87 -12.57 4.89 6.55
CA GLN A 87 -13.48 5.26 5.47
C GLN A 87 -13.28 4.38 4.22
N LEU A 88 -12.04 4.11 3.83
CA LEU A 88 -11.73 3.17 2.74
C LEU A 88 -12.28 1.78 3.05
N LYS A 89 -12.03 1.27 4.25
CA LYS A 89 -12.45 -0.07 4.66
C LYS A 89 -13.97 -0.20 4.59
N GLU A 90 -14.69 0.80 5.10
CA GLU A 90 -16.15 0.83 5.04
C GLU A 90 -16.67 0.87 3.60
N LYS A 91 -16.07 1.72 2.75
CA LYS A 91 -16.44 1.80 1.33
C LYS A 91 -16.22 0.47 0.61
N PHE A 92 -15.05 -0.15 0.77
CA PHE A 92 -14.77 -1.45 0.15
C PHE A 92 -15.68 -2.55 0.69
N GLN A 93 -16.01 -2.52 1.99
CA GLN A 93 -16.92 -3.48 2.58
C GLN A 93 -18.32 -3.34 1.98
N LYS A 94 -18.81 -2.11 1.84
CA LYS A 94 -20.11 -1.83 1.22
C LYS A 94 -20.16 -2.28 -0.24
N GLU A 95 -19.13 -1.98 -1.03
CA GLU A 95 -19.02 -2.46 -2.42
C GLU A 95 -19.02 -4.00 -2.51
N LEU A 96 -18.34 -4.68 -1.59
CA LEU A 96 -18.36 -6.15 -1.51
C LEU A 96 -19.74 -6.69 -1.17
N ASP A 97 -20.43 -6.07 -0.21
CA ASP A 97 -21.76 -6.52 0.21
C ASP A 97 -22.81 -6.25 -0.88
N GLU A 98 -22.71 -5.13 -1.60
CA GLU A 98 -23.51 -4.87 -2.80
C GLU A 98 -23.27 -5.92 -3.89
N MET A 99 -22.02 -6.32 -4.12
CA MET A 99 -21.68 -7.39 -5.06
C MET A 99 -22.21 -8.76 -4.63
N LYS A 100 -22.18 -9.08 -3.32
CA LYS A 100 -22.81 -10.31 -2.80
C LYS A 100 -24.30 -10.31 -3.05
N VAL A 101 -24.99 -9.20 -2.73
CA VAL A 101 -26.43 -9.07 -2.98
C VAL A 101 -26.75 -9.24 -4.46
N LEU A 102 -25.95 -8.67 -5.37
CA LEU A 102 -26.13 -8.87 -6.81
C LEU A 102 -25.91 -10.33 -7.23
N ALA A 103 -24.91 -11.00 -6.65
CA ALA A 103 -24.62 -12.41 -6.92
C ALA A 103 -25.72 -13.33 -6.41
N ASP A 104 -26.25 -13.09 -5.22
CA ASP A 104 -27.36 -13.86 -4.65
C ASP A 104 -28.64 -13.67 -5.47
N LYS A 105 -28.97 -12.41 -5.82
CA LYS A 105 -30.07 -12.13 -6.76
C LYS A 105 -29.88 -12.84 -8.10
N TYR A 106 -28.66 -12.90 -8.62
CA TYR A 106 -28.37 -13.59 -9.88
C TYR A 106 -28.61 -15.10 -9.77
N ARG A 107 -28.28 -15.71 -8.63
CA ARG A 107 -28.51 -17.14 -8.36
C ARG A 107 -30.00 -17.48 -8.22
N GLU A 108 -30.77 -16.60 -7.59
CA GLU A 108 -32.19 -16.81 -7.31
C GLU A 108 -33.10 -16.51 -8.52
N THR A 109 -32.66 -15.60 -9.39
CA THR A 109 -33.41 -15.19 -10.58
C THR A 109 -33.53 -16.35 -11.57
N LYS A 110 -34.74 -16.59 -12.09
CA LYS A 110 -34.99 -17.63 -13.12
C LYS A 110 -35.14 -17.08 -14.53
N SER A 111 -35.41 -15.78 -14.65
CA SER A 111 -35.53 -15.06 -15.92
C SER A 111 -34.15 -14.74 -16.52
N ASP A 112 -33.95 -15.11 -17.78
CA ASP A 112 -32.70 -14.86 -18.48
C ASP A 112 -32.48 -13.37 -18.77
N ALA A 113 -33.54 -12.61 -19.00
CA ALA A 113 -33.47 -11.15 -19.18
C ALA A 113 -32.99 -10.46 -17.89
N ASP A 114 -33.51 -10.88 -16.74
CA ASP A 114 -33.14 -10.31 -15.44
C ASP A 114 -31.72 -10.74 -15.02
N LYS A 115 -31.33 -11.98 -15.34
CA LYS A 115 -29.93 -12.43 -15.20
C LYS A 115 -28.98 -11.59 -16.04
N ALA A 116 -29.34 -11.28 -17.29
CA ALA A 116 -28.52 -10.45 -18.16
C ALA A 116 -28.35 -9.04 -17.58
N ALA A 117 -29.42 -8.44 -17.04
CA ALA A 117 -29.37 -7.15 -16.37
C ALA A 117 -28.48 -7.16 -15.10
N LEU A 118 -28.60 -8.19 -14.27
CA LEU A 118 -27.76 -8.36 -13.07
C LEU A 118 -26.29 -8.59 -13.44
N ARG A 119 -26.03 -9.38 -14.48
CA ARG A 119 -24.68 -9.58 -15.01
C ARG A 119 -24.08 -8.27 -15.51
N ALA A 120 -24.83 -7.46 -16.25
CA ALA A 120 -24.36 -6.15 -16.71
C ALA A 120 -23.96 -5.23 -15.55
N LYS A 121 -24.73 -5.22 -14.45
CA LYS A 121 -24.39 -4.45 -13.23
C LYS A 121 -23.10 -4.95 -12.56
N MET A 122 -22.94 -6.27 -12.46
CA MET A 122 -21.69 -6.86 -11.94
C MET A 122 -20.49 -6.55 -12.84
N GLU A 123 -20.66 -6.63 -14.16
CA GLU A 123 -19.61 -6.28 -15.13
C GLU A 123 -19.22 -4.80 -15.05
N GLU A 124 -20.18 -3.89 -14.88
CA GLU A 124 -19.90 -2.46 -14.70
C GLU A 124 -19.08 -2.18 -13.42
N SER A 125 -19.45 -2.82 -12.29
CA SER A 125 -18.69 -2.71 -11.04
C SER A 125 -17.24 -3.21 -11.21
N MET A 126 -17.06 -4.33 -11.89
CA MET A 126 -15.73 -4.89 -12.17
C MET A 126 -14.91 -4.00 -13.10
N LYS A 127 -15.54 -3.39 -14.13
CA LYS A 127 -14.87 -2.42 -15.02
C LYS A 127 -14.38 -1.20 -14.27
N LYS A 128 -15.22 -0.58 -13.43
CA LYS A 128 -14.83 0.57 -12.60
C LYS A 128 -13.62 0.24 -11.71
N ARG A 129 -13.60 -0.97 -11.13
CA ARG A 129 -12.46 -1.43 -10.33
C ARG A 129 -11.19 -1.61 -11.15
N LEU A 130 -11.30 -2.15 -12.36
CA LEU A 130 -10.17 -2.30 -13.29
C LEU A 130 -9.62 -0.94 -13.74
N GLU A 131 -10.48 0.02 -14.03
CA GLU A 131 -10.07 1.38 -14.40
C GLU A 131 -9.32 2.06 -13.25
N PHE A 132 -9.83 1.95 -12.02
CA PHE A 132 -9.13 2.45 -10.85
C PHE A 132 -7.74 1.81 -10.65
N GLN A 133 -7.64 0.49 -10.89
CA GLN A 133 -6.35 -0.21 -10.82
C GLN A 133 -5.38 0.25 -11.92
N LYS A 134 -5.86 0.44 -13.16
CA LYS A 134 -5.04 0.98 -14.25
C LYS A 134 -4.51 2.37 -13.92
N GLN A 135 -5.36 3.24 -13.38
CA GLN A 135 -4.93 4.59 -12.96
C GLN A 135 -3.85 4.52 -11.89
N ARG A 136 -4.00 3.65 -10.88
CA ARG A 136 -2.95 3.45 -9.86
C ARG A 136 -1.63 2.96 -10.45
N ILE A 137 -1.66 2.08 -11.45
CA ILE A 137 -0.43 1.62 -12.13
C ILE A 137 0.25 2.80 -12.82
N VAL A 138 -0.49 3.64 -13.54
CA VAL A 138 0.06 4.84 -14.18
C VAL A 138 0.68 5.80 -13.16
N ASP A 139 0.04 6.00 -12.01
CA ASP A 139 0.58 6.86 -10.96
C ASP A 139 1.82 6.26 -10.29
N MET A 140 1.88 4.93 -10.15
CA MET A 140 3.09 4.23 -9.71
C MET A 140 4.22 4.38 -10.72
N GLU A 141 3.96 4.24 -12.02
CA GLU A 141 4.96 4.44 -13.08
C GLU A 141 5.56 5.84 -13.02
N LYS A 142 4.73 6.87 -12.85
CA LYS A 142 5.21 8.25 -12.63
C LYS A 142 6.12 8.36 -11.40
N SER A 143 5.72 7.77 -10.28
CA SER A 143 6.53 7.79 -9.06
C SER A 143 7.89 7.09 -9.22
N VAL A 144 7.94 6.03 -10.03
CA VAL A 144 9.19 5.33 -10.37
C VAL A 144 10.10 6.21 -11.22
N VAL A 145 9.54 6.95 -12.19
CA VAL A 145 10.31 7.90 -12.99
C VAL A 145 10.90 9.01 -12.10
N GLU A 146 10.08 9.64 -11.25
CA GLU A 146 10.55 10.67 -10.31
C GLU A 146 11.62 10.13 -9.34
N ALA A 147 11.49 8.88 -8.88
CA ALA A 147 12.48 8.24 -8.02
C ALA A 147 13.80 8.00 -8.76
N LYS A 148 13.74 7.58 -10.04
CA LYS A 148 14.93 7.41 -10.88
C LYS A 148 15.67 8.73 -11.12
N GLU A 149 14.94 9.82 -11.36
CA GLU A 149 15.53 11.15 -11.53
C GLU A 149 16.25 11.60 -10.25
N LYS A 150 15.61 11.44 -9.08
CA LYS A 150 16.24 11.73 -7.78
C LYS A 150 17.49 10.89 -7.52
N LEU A 151 17.48 9.62 -7.93
CA LEU A 151 18.67 8.77 -7.83
C LEU A 151 19.79 9.28 -8.73
N ALA A 152 19.50 9.64 -9.98
CA ALA A 152 20.50 10.19 -10.89
C ALA A 152 21.08 11.53 -10.38
N GLU A 153 20.27 12.40 -9.78
CA GLU A 153 20.75 13.62 -9.12
C GLU A 153 21.62 13.32 -7.91
N ALA A 154 21.22 12.35 -7.08
CA ALA A 154 22.00 11.93 -5.93
C ALA A 154 23.35 11.32 -6.32
N GLU A 155 23.40 10.56 -7.42
CA GLU A 155 24.62 9.98 -7.98
C GLU A 155 25.59 11.06 -8.48
N LYS A 156 25.08 12.10 -9.18
CA LYS A 156 25.91 13.24 -9.61
C LYS A 156 26.53 13.99 -8.42
N GLY A 157 25.77 14.13 -7.33
CA GLY A 157 26.24 14.77 -6.10
C GLY A 157 27.02 13.84 -5.16
N LEU A 158 27.21 12.57 -5.51
CA LEU A 158 27.80 11.58 -4.61
C LEU A 158 29.25 11.93 -4.27
N GLN A 159 30.06 12.25 -5.29
CA GLN A 159 31.47 12.57 -5.11
C GLN A 159 31.63 13.83 -4.24
N ALA A 160 30.88 14.89 -4.53
CA ALA A 160 30.90 16.11 -3.73
C ALA A 160 30.51 15.87 -2.26
N LYS A 161 29.52 15.01 -1.99
CA LYS A 161 29.12 14.62 -0.62
C LYS A 161 30.19 13.75 0.07
N ILE A 162 30.91 12.93 -0.68
CA ILE A 162 32.03 12.15 -0.14
C ILE A 162 33.16 13.11 0.23
N ASP A 163 33.52 14.03 -0.66
CA ASP A 163 34.58 15.00 -0.45
C ASP A 163 34.26 15.94 0.73
N GLU A 164 33.00 16.41 0.85
CA GLU A 164 32.50 17.16 2.01
C GLU A 164 32.69 16.39 3.32
N LYS A 165 32.27 15.11 3.35
CA LYS A 165 32.44 14.25 4.53
C LYS A 165 33.91 13.99 4.88
N LEU A 166 34.75 13.78 3.86
CA LEU A 166 36.19 13.60 4.06
C LEU A 166 36.83 14.87 4.61
N ASN A 167 36.43 16.04 4.12
CA ASN A 167 36.89 17.33 4.64
C ASN A 167 36.44 17.57 6.09
N ASP A 168 35.20 17.22 6.45
CA ASP A 168 34.74 17.27 7.84
C ASP A 168 35.56 16.35 8.76
N ILE A 169 35.88 15.13 8.30
CA ILE A 169 36.76 14.20 9.04
C ILE A 169 38.16 14.79 9.23
N LEU A 170 38.75 15.35 8.17
CA LEU A 170 40.07 15.99 8.21
C LEU A 170 40.07 17.23 9.11
N ALA A 171 38.95 17.94 9.21
CA ALA A 171 38.75 19.06 10.13
C ALA A 171 38.50 18.61 11.59
N GLY A 172 38.57 17.31 11.88
CA GLY A 172 38.39 16.76 13.22
C GLY A 172 36.92 16.65 13.67
N LYS A 173 35.95 16.89 12.77
CA LYS A 173 34.54 16.58 13.05
C LYS A 173 34.31 15.09 12.81
N THR A 174 33.95 14.36 13.86
CA THR A 174 33.54 12.97 13.72
C THR A 174 32.21 12.87 12.95
N PRO A 175 32.13 12.04 11.89
CA PRO A 175 30.88 11.81 11.17
C PRO A 175 29.79 11.35 12.14
N GLY A 176 28.73 12.14 12.27
CA GLY A 176 27.59 11.83 13.15
C GLY A 176 27.63 12.45 14.55
N ALA A 177 28.67 13.20 14.94
CA ALA A 177 28.74 13.78 16.29
C ALA A 177 27.78 14.97 16.54
N ASP A 178 27.33 15.66 15.49
CA ASP A 178 26.38 16.78 15.62
C ASP A 178 24.92 16.32 15.81
N ALA A 179 24.61 15.05 15.47
CA ALA A 179 23.28 14.48 15.67
C ALA A 179 23.02 14.05 17.13
N GLU A 180 24.06 13.91 17.95
CA GLU A 180 23.95 13.45 19.34
C GLU A 180 23.92 14.61 20.36
N LYS A 181 24.53 15.76 20.04
CA LYS A 181 24.49 16.95 20.91
C LYS A 181 23.12 17.64 20.93
N THR A 182 22.42 17.68 19.80
CA THR A 182 21.07 18.29 19.72
C THR A 182 20.01 17.54 20.53
N LYS A 183 20.17 16.24 20.79
CA LYS A 183 19.23 15.46 21.63
C LYS A 183 19.51 15.55 23.14
N LYS A 184 20.72 15.90 23.55
CA LYS A 184 21.06 16.07 24.97
C LYS A 184 20.69 17.46 25.49
N ASP A 185 20.83 18.50 24.67
CA ASP A 185 20.54 19.88 25.09
C ASP A 185 19.03 20.19 25.13
N GLU A 186 18.20 19.42 24.41
CA GLU A 186 16.73 19.56 24.46
C GLU A 186 16.08 18.82 25.65
N LYS A 187 16.83 17.94 26.34
CA LYS A 187 16.40 17.29 27.59
C LYS A 187 16.88 18.03 28.85
N ALA A 188 17.64 19.10 28.69
CA ALA A 188 18.20 19.89 29.77
C ALA A 188 17.59 21.31 29.89
N LYS A 189 16.47 21.57 29.18
CA LYS A 189 15.63 22.76 29.35
C LYS A 189 14.22 22.39 29.81
#